data_AF-A0A853BWY1-F1
#
_entry.id   AF-A0A853BWY1-F1
#
_cell.length_a   1.000
_cell.length_b   1.000
_cell.length_c   1.000
_cell.angle_alpha   90.00
_cell.angle_beta   90.00
_cell.angle_gamma   90.00
#
_symmetry.space_group_name_H-M   'P 1'
#
loop_
_entity.id
_entity.type
_entity.pdbx_description
1 polymer ?
#
loop_
_entity_poly.entity_id
_entity_poly.type
_entity_poly.pdbx_seq_one_letter_code
_entity_poly.pdbx_strand_id
1 'polypeptide(L)'
;MPSDTPAAGSAPGAAAAAGDAPAPRRDPAPVDVLVVGGGIGGLAAALTLARSGRSVRLLERSAQFGEVGAGLQLGPNTTRLLAAWGLLEEVVGVGVLPRRLVFRDILTAEELTHLDLGEGFRARYGAPYVVVHRSDLHRILLAACERAGVELVTGARAERVETAGEAARTFCADGTVHASGAVVGADGLHSRLRDQIVGDAPVESGYVAYRGTFPLAEVPVDVSQDDVVAWLGPGCHFVQYPLRQGEMLNQVAVFRSPAFAAGAADWGGPEELDGAFAGACAPVRAALGYLWRDRFWHMRDREPADTWVRGRLGLAGDAAHPMLQYLAQGACQALEDAHELARQADRHAEAGAVDWPRALAAYQRVRVPRTARVQRTARLWGDIWHVDGVGAVLRNELMRTRDMSSYTYVDWLYGA
;
A
#
# COMPACT_ATOMS: atom_id res chain seq x y z
N MET A 1 44.92 41.86 -52.65
CA MET A 1 45.68 40.93 -53.51
C MET A 1 47.15 41.29 -53.38
N PRO A 2 48.08 40.44 -52.90
CA PRO A 2 48.02 39.19 -52.10
C PRO A 2 48.50 39.43 -50.62
N SER A 3 48.13 38.67 -49.57
CA SER A 3 48.55 37.30 -49.11
C SER A 3 50.06 37.26 -48.72
N ASP A 4 50.56 36.68 -47.62
CA ASP A 4 50.14 35.58 -46.72
C ASP A 4 50.84 35.66 -45.34
N THR A 5 50.18 35.11 -44.31
CA THR A 5 50.75 34.76 -42.98
C THR A 5 50.45 33.26 -42.71
N PRO A 6 51.33 32.48 -42.05
CA PRO A 6 51.40 31.03 -42.26
C PRO A 6 50.67 30.15 -41.23
N ALA A 7 50.33 28.95 -41.71
CA ALA A 7 50.36 27.62 -41.10
C ALA A 7 49.86 27.40 -39.65
N ALA A 8 48.77 26.63 -39.53
CA ALA A 8 48.42 25.85 -38.34
C ALA A 8 48.32 24.36 -38.70
N GLY A 9 48.95 23.51 -37.89
CA GLY A 9 49.16 22.09 -38.14
C GLY A 9 47.91 21.21 -38.03
N SER A 10 47.94 20.11 -38.78
CA SER A 10 46.94 19.05 -38.82
C SER A 10 47.20 17.98 -37.75
N ALA A 11 46.18 17.66 -36.94
CA ALA A 11 46.09 16.40 -36.19
C ALA A 11 45.07 15.46 -36.89
N PRO A 12 45.33 14.14 -36.96
CA PRO A 12 44.46 13.20 -37.68
C PRO A 12 43.18 12.90 -36.90
N GLY A 13 42.06 12.88 -37.61
CA GLY A 13 40.73 12.56 -37.09
C GLY A 13 40.62 11.10 -36.65
N ALA A 14 40.19 10.88 -35.41
CA ALA A 14 39.77 9.59 -34.92
C ALA A 14 38.42 9.21 -35.56
N ALA A 15 38.40 8.10 -36.30
CA ALA A 15 37.17 7.52 -36.81
C ALA A 15 36.32 7.03 -35.63
N ALA A 16 35.15 7.63 -35.45
CA ALA A 16 34.14 7.15 -34.51
C ALA A 16 33.61 5.80 -35.01
N ALA A 17 33.85 4.74 -34.24
CA ALA A 17 33.23 3.45 -34.46
C ALA A 17 31.71 3.61 -34.32
N ALA A 18 30.98 3.32 -35.40
CA ALA A 18 29.54 3.22 -35.39
C ALA A 18 29.16 2.09 -34.40
N GLY A 19 28.57 2.48 -33.27
CA GLY A 19 27.98 1.53 -32.33
C GLY A 19 26.85 0.78 -33.03
N ASP A 20 26.89 -0.54 -32.95
CA ASP A 20 25.89 -1.45 -33.48
C ASP A 20 24.51 -1.04 -32.93
N ALA A 21 23.54 -0.81 -33.83
CA ALA A 21 22.18 -0.50 -33.42
C ALA A 21 21.63 -1.72 -32.65
N PRO A 22 21.00 -1.54 -31.48
CA PRO A 22 20.45 -2.67 -30.74
C PRO A 22 19.46 -3.41 -31.63
N ALA A 23 19.66 -4.73 -31.76
CA ALA A 23 18.78 -5.61 -32.53
C ALA A 23 17.31 -5.34 -32.14
N PRO A 24 16.36 -5.38 -33.10
CA PRO A 24 14.95 -5.15 -32.80
C PRO A 24 14.51 -6.15 -31.73
N ARG A 25 14.19 -5.63 -30.55
CA ARG A 25 13.67 -6.45 -29.44
C ARG A 25 12.39 -7.10 -29.93
N ARG A 26 12.36 -8.43 -29.94
CA ARG A 26 11.18 -9.19 -30.33
C ARG A 26 10.13 -9.04 -29.24
N ASP A 27 8.91 -8.69 -29.62
CA ASP A 27 7.81 -8.58 -28.66
C ASP A 27 7.62 -9.90 -27.90
N PRO A 28 7.39 -9.86 -26.57
CA PRO A 28 7.16 -11.04 -25.77
C PRO A 28 5.89 -11.79 -26.19
N ALA A 29 5.84 -13.10 -25.89
CA ALA A 29 4.64 -13.90 -26.15
C ALA A 29 3.41 -13.33 -25.40
N PRO A 30 2.21 -13.37 -26.01
CA PRO A 30 0.98 -12.93 -25.35
C PRO A 30 0.65 -13.76 -24.11
N VAL A 31 0.03 -13.11 -23.12
CA VAL A 31 -0.49 -13.74 -21.90
C VAL A 31 -1.97 -13.42 -21.75
N ASP A 32 -2.70 -14.17 -20.93
CA ASP A 32 -4.10 -13.86 -20.67
C ASP A 32 -4.23 -12.54 -19.90
N VAL A 33 -3.42 -12.36 -18.84
CA VAL A 33 -3.42 -11.12 -18.04
C VAL A 33 -2.02 -10.58 -17.83
N LEU A 34 -1.89 -9.27 -18.00
CA LEU A 34 -0.73 -8.51 -17.59
C LEU A 34 -1.05 -7.73 -16.31
N VAL A 35 -0.21 -7.86 -15.29
CA VAL A 35 -0.29 -7.05 -14.06
C VAL A 35 0.83 -6.01 -14.08
N VAL A 36 0.50 -4.73 -13.83
CA VAL A 36 1.48 -3.64 -13.81
C VAL A 36 1.64 -3.15 -12.38
N GLY A 37 2.84 -3.32 -11.82
CA GLY A 37 3.21 -2.96 -10.45
C GLY A 37 3.53 -4.19 -9.59
N GLY A 38 4.74 -4.24 -9.03
CA GLY A 38 5.27 -5.33 -8.21
C GLY A 38 5.18 -5.12 -6.70
N GLY A 39 4.30 -4.23 -6.24
CA GLY A 39 3.98 -4.09 -4.82
C GLY A 39 3.04 -5.20 -4.32
N ILE A 40 2.66 -5.14 -3.05
CA ILE A 40 1.77 -6.13 -2.40
C ILE A 40 0.49 -6.41 -3.22
N GLY A 41 -0.19 -5.37 -3.70
CA GLY A 41 -1.43 -5.51 -4.46
C GLY A 41 -1.24 -6.21 -5.81
N GLY A 42 -0.18 -5.85 -6.55
CA GLY A 42 0.10 -6.47 -7.85
C GLY A 42 0.58 -7.91 -7.72
N LEU A 43 1.42 -8.22 -6.74
CA LEU A 43 1.81 -9.61 -6.46
C LEU A 43 0.60 -10.45 -6.04
N ALA A 44 -0.27 -9.93 -5.17
CA ALA A 44 -1.49 -10.64 -4.80
C ALA A 44 -2.39 -10.90 -6.02
N ALA A 45 -2.61 -9.88 -6.88
CA ALA A 45 -3.43 -10.03 -8.09
C ALA A 45 -2.83 -11.06 -9.06
N ALA A 46 -1.51 -11.02 -9.27
CA ALA A 46 -0.84 -11.98 -10.14
C ALA A 46 -0.94 -13.42 -9.60
N LEU A 47 -0.72 -13.60 -8.29
CA LEU A 47 -0.85 -14.89 -7.62
C LEU A 47 -2.25 -15.49 -7.78
N THR A 48 -3.30 -14.71 -7.46
CA THR A 48 -4.67 -15.23 -7.47
C THR A 48 -5.15 -15.56 -8.87
N LEU A 49 -4.78 -14.74 -9.86
CA LEU A 49 -5.07 -14.98 -11.27
C LEU A 49 -4.32 -16.20 -11.84
N ALA A 50 -3.03 -16.36 -11.48
CA ALA A 50 -2.27 -17.54 -11.90
C ALA A 50 -2.84 -18.82 -11.28
N ARG A 51 -3.25 -18.77 -10.01
CA ARG A 51 -3.89 -19.90 -9.32
C ARG A 51 -5.27 -20.26 -9.86
N SER A 52 -5.97 -19.33 -10.48
CA SER A 52 -7.18 -19.65 -11.22
C SER A 52 -6.89 -20.20 -12.61
N GLY A 53 -5.63 -20.41 -12.99
CA GLY A 53 -5.24 -21.08 -14.23
C GLY A 53 -4.97 -20.14 -15.41
N ARG A 54 -4.81 -18.83 -15.16
CA ARG A 54 -4.47 -17.87 -16.21
C ARG A 54 -2.96 -17.82 -16.41
N SER A 55 -2.54 -17.59 -17.64
CA SER A 55 -1.16 -17.16 -17.90
C SER A 55 -1.01 -15.70 -17.50
N VAL A 56 -0.11 -15.43 -16.56
CA VAL A 56 0.07 -14.11 -15.98
C VAL A 56 1.52 -13.67 -16.14
N ARG A 57 1.69 -12.43 -16.65
CA ARG A 57 2.97 -11.71 -16.57
C ARG A 57 2.80 -10.50 -15.66
N LEU A 58 3.75 -10.25 -14.78
CA LEU A 58 3.80 -9.06 -13.93
C LEU A 58 5.00 -8.20 -14.31
N LEU A 59 4.77 -6.90 -14.49
CA LEU A 59 5.80 -5.90 -14.77
C LEU A 59 6.05 -5.03 -13.54
N GLU A 60 7.30 -4.97 -13.08
CA GLU A 60 7.78 -4.06 -12.04
C GLU A 60 8.82 -3.09 -12.63
N ARG A 61 8.65 -1.80 -12.34
CA ARG A 61 9.54 -0.75 -12.85
C ARG A 61 10.93 -0.77 -12.22
N SER A 62 11.04 -1.22 -10.97
CA SER A 62 12.28 -1.28 -10.22
C SER A 62 13.17 -2.39 -10.75
N ALA A 63 14.49 -2.23 -10.66
CA ALA A 63 15.45 -3.23 -11.14
C ALA A 63 15.34 -4.58 -10.38
N GLN A 64 14.82 -4.53 -9.16
CA GLN A 64 14.62 -5.69 -8.29
C GLN A 64 13.28 -5.55 -7.58
N PHE A 65 12.66 -6.68 -7.27
CA PHE A 65 11.51 -6.73 -6.38
C PHE A 65 11.94 -6.42 -4.95
N GLY A 66 11.17 -5.58 -4.26
CA GLY A 66 11.39 -5.27 -2.86
C GLY A 66 10.47 -4.18 -2.36
N GLU A 67 10.43 -4.04 -1.05
CA GLU A 67 9.69 -2.98 -0.36
C GLU A 67 10.60 -2.39 0.71
N VAL A 68 10.66 -1.07 0.77
CA VAL A 68 11.23 -0.39 1.93
C VAL A 68 10.15 -0.40 3.01
N GLY A 69 10.37 -1.23 4.03
CA GLY A 69 9.30 -1.60 4.94
C GLY A 69 9.32 -0.85 6.26
N ALA A 70 8.12 -0.57 6.74
CA ALA A 70 7.80 -0.51 8.15
C ALA A 70 6.76 -1.62 8.42
N GLY A 71 6.25 -1.68 9.63
CA GLY A 71 5.14 -2.57 9.95
C GLY A 71 3.89 -2.31 9.11
N LEU A 72 3.11 -3.37 8.92
CA LEU A 72 1.72 -3.30 8.50
C LEU A 72 0.85 -4.13 9.42
N GLN A 73 -0.45 -3.84 9.38
CA GLN A 73 -1.45 -4.55 10.14
C GLN A 73 -2.44 -5.21 9.17
N LEU A 74 -2.76 -6.48 9.44
CA LEU A 74 -3.63 -7.32 8.61
C LEU A 74 -4.83 -7.76 9.45
N GLY A 75 -6.01 -7.28 9.05
CA GLY A 75 -7.27 -7.69 9.66
C GLY A 75 -7.75 -9.07 9.19
N PRO A 76 -8.76 -9.64 9.89
CA PRO A 76 -9.33 -10.94 9.54
C PRO A 76 -9.96 -10.99 8.14
N ASN A 77 -10.42 -9.84 7.62
CA ASN A 77 -10.89 -9.71 6.25
C ASN A 77 -9.85 -10.15 5.21
N THR A 78 -8.55 -10.07 5.54
CA THR A 78 -7.47 -10.46 4.63
C THR A 78 -6.68 -11.67 5.08
N THR A 79 -6.54 -11.91 6.39
CA THR A 79 -5.88 -13.13 6.87
C THR A 79 -6.71 -14.37 6.54
N ARG A 80 -8.04 -14.27 6.41
CA ARG A 80 -8.89 -15.32 5.78
C ARG A 80 -8.51 -15.58 4.32
N LEU A 81 -8.21 -14.53 3.55
CA LEU A 81 -7.81 -14.68 2.16
C LEU A 81 -6.42 -15.33 2.06
N LEU A 82 -5.49 -14.90 2.91
CA LEU A 82 -4.18 -15.54 3.03
C LEU A 82 -4.31 -17.01 3.44
N ALA A 83 -5.27 -17.37 4.29
CA ALA A 83 -5.56 -18.76 4.64
C ALA A 83 -6.09 -19.55 3.43
N ALA A 84 -7.04 -18.98 2.68
CA ALA A 84 -7.55 -19.57 1.43
C ALA A 84 -6.44 -19.73 0.38
N TRP A 85 -5.41 -18.87 0.44
CA TRP A 85 -4.23 -18.97 -0.39
C TRP A 85 -3.14 -19.89 0.21
N GLY A 86 -3.35 -20.48 1.38
CA GLY A 86 -2.34 -21.33 2.04
C GLY A 86 -1.07 -20.58 2.44
N LEU A 87 -1.14 -19.25 2.61
CA LEU A 87 -0.02 -18.38 3.00
C LEU A 87 -0.12 -17.88 4.44
N LEU A 88 -1.25 -18.11 5.13
CA LEU A 88 -1.46 -17.56 6.47
C LEU A 88 -0.41 -18.06 7.46
N GLU A 89 -0.04 -19.35 7.42
CA GLU A 89 0.96 -19.92 8.34
C GLU A 89 2.34 -19.28 8.14
N GLU A 90 2.77 -19.06 6.89
CA GLU A 90 4.02 -18.34 6.58
C GLU A 90 3.98 -16.90 7.14
N VAL A 91 2.84 -16.21 6.98
CA VAL A 91 2.66 -14.82 7.46
C VAL A 91 2.65 -14.75 8.98
N VAL A 92 1.95 -15.67 9.65
CA VAL A 92 1.93 -15.74 11.13
C VAL A 92 3.31 -16.11 11.67
N GLY A 93 4.03 -17.02 10.99
CA GLY A 93 5.36 -17.46 11.39
C GLY A 93 6.39 -16.33 11.44
N VAL A 94 6.26 -15.31 10.60
CA VAL A 94 7.14 -14.12 10.59
C VAL A 94 6.51 -12.87 11.23
N GLY A 95 5.25 -12.96 11.65
CA GLY A 95 4.48 -11.86 12.21
C GLY A 95 4.41 -11.89 13.73
N VAL A 96 3.50 -11.10 14.28
CA VAL A 96 3.04 -11.15 15.68
C VAL A 96 1.52 -11.15 15.69
N LEU A 97 0.95 -11.93 16.62
CA LEU A 97 -0.49 -11.98 16.87
C LEU A 97 -0.81 -11.07 18.07
N PRO A 98 -1.14 -9.79 17.87
CA PRO A 98 -1.47 -8.93 18.98
C PRO A 98 -2.72 -9.45 19.70
N ARG A 99 -2.71 -9.32 21.03
CA ARG A 99 -3.83 -9.62 21.92
C ARG A 99 -4.89 -8.52 21.84
N ARG A 100 -4.47 -7.25 21.76
CA ARG A 100 -5.38 -6.11 21.70
C ARG A 100 -4.90 -5.02 20.74
N LEU A 101 -5.86 -4.25 20.25
CA LEU A 101 -5.62 -2.93 19.66
C LEU A 101 -6.05 -1.88 20.69
N VAL A 102 -5.09 -1.21 21.30
CA VAL A 102 -5.28 -0.29 22.43
C VAL A 102 -5.21 1.16 21.96
N PHE A 103 -6.19 1.96 22.37
CA PHE A 103 -6.18 3.41 22.20
C PHE A 103 -5.86 4.09 23.53
N ARG A 104 -4.88 4.99 23.52
CA ARG A 104 -4.44 5.76 24.68
C ARG A 104 -4.54 7.25 24.40
N ASP A 105 -4.76 8.03 25.44
CA ASP A 105 -4.61 9.48 25.34
C ASP A 105 -3.11 9.84 25.34
N ILE A 106 -2.69 10.62 24.34
CA ILE A 106 -1.27 10.96 24.16
C ILE A 106 -0.75 11.92 25.23
N LEU A 107 -1.61 12.67 25.92
CA LEU A 107 -1.23 13.67 26.91
C LEU A 107 -1.16 13.05 28.30
N THR A 108 -2.19 12.28 28.68
CA THR A 108 -2.32 11.70 30.04
C THR A 108 -1.74 10.30 30.16
N ALA A 109 -1.46 9.63 29.04
CA ALA A 109 -1.08 8.22 28.93
C ALA A 109 -2.16 7.21 29.36
N GLU A 110 -3.37 7.68 29.67
CA GLU A 110 -4.50 6.84 30.06
C GLU A 110 -4.96 5.95 28.91
N GLU A 111 -5.29 4.70 29.22
CA GLU A 111 -5.98 3.84 28.26
C GLU A 111 -7.44 4.26 28.13
N LEU A 112 -7.84 4.65 26.92
CA LEU A 112 -9.19 5.08 26.60
C LEU A 112 -10.08 3.87 26.33
N THR A 113 -9.58 2.94 25.51
CA THR A 113 -10.32 1.75 25.10
C THR A 113 -9.41 0.74 24.38
N HIS A 114 -9.87 -0.49 24.17
CA HIS A 114 -9.17 -1.47 23.35
C HIS A 114 -10.11 -2.45 22.63
N LEU A 115 -9.71 -2.92 21.45
CA LEU A 115 -10.36 -4.04 20.77
C LEU A 115 -9.65 -5.34 21.19
N ASP A 116 -10.40 -6.31 21.74
CA ASP A 116 -9.88 -7.65 21.99
C ASP A 116 -9.73 -8.42 20.67
N LEU A 117 -8.54 -8.96 20.42
CA LEU A 117 -8.15 -9.71 19.21
C LEU A 117 -7.89 -11.21 19.49
N GLY A 118 -8.30 -11.67 20.66
CA GLY A 118 -8.15 -13.04 21.16
C GLY A 118 -9.16 -14.01 20.55
N GLU A 119 -9.52 -15.04 21.31
CA GLU A 119 -10.32 -16.16 20.82
C GLU A 119 -11.72 -15.74 20.34
N GLY A 120 -12.39 -14.83 21.05
CA GLY A 120 -13.73 -14.35 20.66
C GLY A 120 -13.73 -13.64 19.31
N PHE A 121 -12.72 -12.80 19.06
CA PHE A 121 -12.52 -12.12 17.78
C PHE A 121 -12.25 -13.12 16.65
N ARG A 122 -11.37 -14.09 16.90
CA ARG A 122 -11.03 -15.15 15.92
C ARG A 122 -12.22 -16.04 15.61
N ALA A 123 -13.02 -16.41 16.61
CA ALA A 123 -14.23 -17.19 16.44
C ALA A 123 -15.29 -16.42 15.63
N ARG A 124 -15.43 -15.10 15.87
CA ARG A 124 -16.38 -14.25 15.14
C ARG A 124 -16.00 -14.07 13.67
N TYR A 125 -14.73 -13.80 13.38
CA TYR A 125 -14.30 -13.42 12.03
C TYR A 125 -13.61 -14.54 11.26
N GLY A 126 -13.29 -15.68 11.88
CA GLY A 126 -12.72 -16.86 11.25
C GLY A 126 -11.22 -16.80 10.96
N ALA A 127 -10.51 -15.74 11.37
CA ALA A 127 -9.06 -15.61 11.22
C ALA A 127 -8.47 -14.60 12.22
N PRO A 128 -7.14 -14.62 12.47
CA PRO A 128 -6.51 -13.71 13.40
C PRO A 128 -6.25 -12.33 12.80
N TYR A 129 -6.06 -11.35 13.69
CA TYR A 129 -5.37 -10.10 13.36
C TYR A 129 -3.85 -10.33 13.44
N VAL A 130 -3.08 -9.88 12.45
CA VAL A 130 -1.63 -10.11 12.39
C VAL A 130 -0.93 -8.79 12.08
N VAL A 131 0.16 -8.51 12.79
CA VAL A 131 1.11 -7.45 12.39
C VAL A 131 2.37 -8.08 11.83
N VAL A 132 2.86 -7.56 10.71
CA VAL A 132 4.00 -8.13 9.99
C VAL A 132 4.82 -7.03 9.33
N HIS A 133 6.11 -7.30 9.11
CA HIS A 133 6.95 -6.36 8.38
C HIS A 133 6.59 -6.37 6.89
N ARG A 134 6.53 -5.20 6.25
CA ARG A 134 6.08 -5.07 4.85
C ARG A 134 6.92 -5.86 3.86
N SER A 135 8.23 -5.88 4.04
CA SER A 135 9.11 -6.68 3.19
C SER A 135 8.87 -8.18 3.33
N ASP A 136 8.44 -8.66 4.50
CA ASP A 136 8.24 -10.08 4.75
C ASP A 136 6.95 -10.58 4.08
N LEU A 137 5.84 -9.83 4.19
CA LEU A 137 4.63 -10.14 3.41
C LEU A 137 4.89 -10.08 1.90
N HIS A 138 5.62 -9.05 1.45
CA HIS A 138 5.99 -8.90 0.04
C HIS A 138 6.78 -10.11 -0.47
N ARG A 139 7.81 -10.54 0.26
CA ARG A 139 8.62 -11.72 -0.08
C ARG A 139 7.80 -13.00 -0.12
N ILE A 140 6.88 -13.19 0.83
CA ILE A 140 5.98 -14.37 0.85
C ILE A 140 5.11 -14.40 -0.42
N LEU A 141 4.51 -13.26 -0.79
CA LEU A 141 3.70 -13.16 -2.00
C LEU A 141 4.53 -13.36 -3.27
N LEU A 142 5.75 -12.79 -3.33
CA LEU A 142 6.66 -12.97 -4.45
C LEU A 142 7.03 -14.44 -4.64
N ALA A 143 7.45 -15.12 -3.58
CA ALA A 143 7.77 -16.54 -3.62
C ALA A 143 6.54 -17.39 -4.00
N ALA A 144 5.34 -16.99 -3.59
CA ALA A 144 4.10 -17.65 -4.01
C ALA A 144 3.82 -17.45 -5.51
N CYS A 145 4.07 -16.26 -6.07
CA CYS A 145 3.98 -16.01 -7.51
C CYS A 145 4.95 -16.89 -8.31
N GLU A 146 6.19 -17.03 -7.85
CA GLU A 146 7.20 -17.91 -8.48
C GLU A 146 6.70 -19.37 -8.50
N ARG A 147 6.21 -19.87 -7.36
CA ARG A 147 5.63 -21.23 -7.26
C ARG A 147 4.40 -21.41 -8.16
N ALA A 148 3.62 -20.36 -8.37
CA ALA A 148 2.43 -20.38 -9.23
C ALA A 148 2.76 -20.22 -10.73
N GLY A 149 4.04 -20.02 -11.09
CA GLY A 149 4.46 -19.88 -12.49
C GLY A 149 4.12 -18.51 -13.11
N VAL A 150 3.99 -17.46 -12.28
CA VAL A 150 3.86 -16.09 -12.79
C VAL A 150 5.16 -15.67 -13.48
N GLU A 151 5.06 -15.10 -14.69
CA GLU A 151 6.21 -14.50 -15.35
C GLU A 151 6.52 -13.13 -14.74
N LEU A 152 7.56 -13.07 -13.91
CA LEU A 152 7.96 -11.86 -13.17
C LEU A 152 9.04 -11.09 -13.96
N VAL A 153 8.75 -9.84 -14.32
CA VAL A 153 9.66 -8.99 -15.12
C VAL A 153 9.98 -7.70 -14.37
N THR A 154 11.26 -7.47 -14.07
CA THR A 154 11.76 -6.24 -13.44
C THR A 154 12.31 -5.25 -14.47
N GLY A 155 12.56 -4.01 -14.05
CA GLY A 155 13.04 -2.94 -14.93
C GLY A 155 12.06 -2.55 -16.05
N ALA A 156 10.80 -3.00 -15.96
CA ALA A 156 9.78 -2.83 -16.98
C ALA A 156 8.77 -1.77 -16.54
N ARG A 157 8.97 -0.54 -17.00
CA ARG A 157 8.06 0.58 -16.71
C ARG A 157 6.99 0.69 -17.79
N ALA A 158 5.77 0.25 -17.50
CA ALA A 158 4.61 0.53 -18.34
C ALA A 158 4.25 2.02 -18.31
N GLU A 159 3.86 2.58 -19.46
CA GLU A 159 3.50 4.00 -19.59
C GLU A 159 2.07 4.22 -20.06
N ARG A 160 1.58 3.40 -21.00
CA ARG A 160 0.20 3.49 -21.50
C ARG A 160 -0.36 2.12 -21.87
N VAL A 161 -1.69 2.03 -21.92
CA VAL A 161 -2.41 0.82 -22.33
C VAL A 161 -3.45 1.19 -23.38
N GLU A 162 -3.39 0.52 -24.51
CA GLU A 162 -4.42 0.62 -25.55
C GLU A 162 -5.26 -0.64 -25.56
N THR A 163 -6.58 -0.50 -25.57
CA THR A 163 -7.52 -1.62 -25.63
C THR A 163 -8.22 -1.59 -26.98
N ALA A 164 -8.09 -2.65 -27.79
CA ALA A 164 -8.71 -2.74 -29.11
C ALA A 164 -9.19 -4.18 -29.38
N GLY A 165 -10.48 -4.35 -29.67
CA GLY A 165 -11.08 -5.65 -29.94
C GLY A 165 -10.85 -6.65 -28.80
N GLU A 166 -10.25 -7.78 -29.15
CA GLU A 166 -10.01 -8.90 -28.23
C GLU A 166 -8.73 -8.79 -27.37
N ALA A 167 -7.93 -7.72 -27.53
CA ALA A 167 -6.65 -7.59 -26.83
C ALA A 167 -6.42 -6.21 -26.21
N ALA A 168 -5.54 -6.19 -25.22
CA ALA A 168 -4.89 -5.01 -24.68
C ALA A 168 -3.41 -5.01 -25.09
N ARG A 169 -2.86 -3.81 -25.31
CA ARG A 169 -1.43 -3.59 -25.58
C ARG A 169 -0.87 -2.63 -24.56
N THR A 170 0.12 -3.08 -23.81
CA THR A 170 0.84 -2.28 -22.81
C THR A 170 2.17 -1.84 -23.40
N PHE A 171 2.40 -0.53 -23.44
CA PHE A 171 3.62 0.06 -23.98
C PHE A 171 4.53 0.46 -22.83
N CYS A 172 5.77 -0.03 -22.87
CA CYS A 172 6.79 0.27 -21.87
C CYS A 172 7.73 1.39 -22.33
N ALA A 173 8.37 2.05 -21.37
CA ALA A 173 9.29 3.17 -21.60
C ALA A 173 10.51 2.80 -22.45
N ASP A 174 10.89 1.52 -22.50
CA ASP A 174 11.99 1.00 -23.32
C ASP A 174 11.55 0.62 -24.75
N GLY A 175 10.30 0.90 -25.11
CA GLY A 175 9.71 0.58 -26.42
C GLY A 175 9.09 -0.81 -26.52
N THR A 176 9.26 -1.69 -25.52
CA THR A 176 8.66 -3.04 -25.53
C THR A 176 7.14 -2.95 -25.47
N VAL A 177 6.45 -3.77 -26.27
CA VAL A 177 4.98 -3.87 -26.26
C VAL A 177 4.55 -5.26 -25.81
N HIS A 178 3.72 -5.32 -24.77
CA HIS A 178 3.14 -6.57 -24.30
C HIS A 178 1.68 -6.67 -24.75
N ALA A 179 1.33 -7.75 -25.44
CA ALA A 179 -0.05 -8.10 -25.74
C ALA A 179 -0.65 -8.97 -24.62
N SER A 180 -1.88 -8.68 -24.21
CA SER A 180 -2.64 -9.51 -23.27
C SER A 180 -4.15 -9.47 -23.48
N GLY A 181 -4.89 -10.39 -22.87
CA GLY A 181 -6.37 -10.36 -22.84
C GLY A 181 -6.93 -9.26 -21.95
N ALA A 182 -6.21 -8.93 -20.86
CA ALA A 182 -6.48 -7.79 -19.97
C ALA A 182 -5.22 -7.25 -19.30
N VAL A 183 -5.36 -6.05 -18.73
CA VAL A 183 -4.35 -5.39 -17.90
C VAL A 183 -4.94 -5.01 -16.55
N VAL A 184 -4.26 -5.39 -15.46
CA VAL A 184 -4.54 -4.92 -14.10
C VAL A 184 -3.48 -3.88 -13.72
N GLY A 185 -3.89 -2.62 -13.59
CA GLY A 185 -3.04 -1.53 -13.12
C GLY A 185 -3.00 -1.49 -11.60
N ALA A 186 -1.88 -1.89 -11.02
CA ALA A 186 -1.58 -1.89 -9.59
C ALA A 186 -0.29 -1.08 -9.28
N ASP A 187 -0.08 0.01 -10.03
CA ASP A 187 1.12 0.85 -10.03
C ASP A 187 1.14 1.98 -8.97
N GLY A 188 0.26 1.87 -7.96
CA GLY A 188 0.29 2.66 -6.74
C GLY A 188 -0.38 4.04 -6.81
N LEU A 189 -0.23 4.83 -5.75
CA LEU A 189 -0.84 6.17 -5.61
C LEU A 189 -0.57 7.13 -6.79
N HIS A 190 0.64 7.03 -7.35
CA HIS A 190 1.11 7.82 -8.49
C HIS A 190 0.93 7.10 -9.83
N SER A 191 -0.11 6.25 -9.92
CA SER A 191 -0.43 5.46 -11.10
C SER A 191 -0.55 6.32 -12.35
N ARG A 192 0.20 5.95 -13.40
CA ARG A 192 0.03 6.53 -14.75
C ARG A 192 -1.12 5.88 -15.50
N LEU A 193 -1.47 4.64 -15.14
CA LEU A 193 -2.60 3.95 -15.75
C LEU A 193 -3.94 4.56 -15.29
N ARG A 194 -4.01 5.08 -14.07
CA ARG A 194 -5.15 5.82 -13.55
C ARG A 194 -5.48 7.06 -14.37
N ASP A 195 -4.48 7.77 -14.90
CA ASP A 195 -4.67 8.96 -15.72
C ASP A 195 -5.46 8.67 -17.01
N GLN A 196 -5.43 7.43 -17.52
CA GLN A 196 -6.18 7.02 -18.70
C GLN A 196 -7.67 6.73 -18.42
N ILE A 197 -8.07 6.68 -17.14
CA ILE A 197 -9.44 6.34 -16.72
C ILE A 197 -10.10 7.48 -15.95
N VAL A 198 -9.42 8.02 -14.93
CA VAL A 198 -10.01 8.97 -13.98
C VAL A 198 -9.46 10.40 -14.19
N GLY A 199 -8.15 10.54 -14.35
CA GLY A 199 -7.50 11.85 -14.59
C GLY A 199 -7.56 12.83 -13.41
N ASP A 200 -7.61 12.33 -12.17
CA ASP A 200 -7.61 13.10 -10.93
C ASP A 200 -6.20 13.26 -10.34
N ALA A 201 -6.05 14.12 -9.33
CA ALA A 201 -4.82 14.31 -8.57
C ALA A 201 -4.94 13.80 -7.12
N PRO A 202 -3.83 13.38 -6.47
CA PRO A 202 -3.83 13.10 -5.04
C PRO A 202 -4.29 14.30 -4.21
N VAL A 203 -5.03 14.03 -3.14
CA VAL A 203 -5.48 15.04 -2.16
C VAL A 203 -4.52 15.01 -0.97
N GLU A 204 -3.92 16.16 -0.66
CA GLU A 204 -3.08 16.34 0.51
C GLU A 204 -3.95 16.40 1.77
N SER A 205 -3.65 15.57 2.78
CA SER A 205 -4.36 15.62 4.06
C SER A 205 -3.85 16.70 5.00
N GLY A 206 -2.66 17.26 4.72
CA GLY A 206 -1.93 18.15 5.64
C GLY A 206 -1.28 17.44 6.83
N TYR A 207 -1.30 16.11 6.85
CA TYR A 207 -0.60 15.30 7.83
C TYR A 207 0.65 14.66 7.25
N VAL A 208 1.62 14.43 8.13
CA VAL A 208 2.92 13.85 7.80
C VAL A 208 3.13 12.62 8.67
N ALA A 209 3.64 11.54 8.08
CA ALA A 209 4.02 10.34 8.80
C ALA A 209 5.55 10.18 8.84
N TYR A 210 6.07 9.95 10.05
CA TYR A 210 7.41 9.47 10.33
C TYR A 210 7.34 8.01 10.75
N ARG A 211 8.38 7.24 10.41
CA ARG A 211 8.44 5.80 10.70
C ARG A 211 9.76 5.43 11.34
N GLY A 212 9.74 4.36 12.11
CA GLY A 212 10.91 3.77 12.73
C GLY A 212 10.71 2.28 12.95
N THR A 213 11.74 1.48 12.71
CA THR A 213 11.73 0.05 13.04
C THR A 213 13.09 -0.34 13.59
N PHE A 214 13.12 -0.82 14.83
CA PHE A 214 14.35 -1.03 15.61
C PHE A 214 14.30 -2.36 16.35
N PRO A 215 15.46 -3.01 16.60
CA PRO A 215 15.51 -4.15 17.51
C PRO A 215 14.93 -3.75 18.87
N LEU A 216 13.97 -4.52 19.39
CA LEU A 216 13.27 -4.18 20.63
C LEU A 216 14.25 -4.05 21.82
N ALA A 217 15.32 -4.85 21.83
CA ALA A 217 16.38 -4.79 22.83
C ALA A 217 17.15 -3.45 22.88
N GLU A 218 17.10 -2.66 21.80
CA GLU A 218 17.76 -1.35 21.70
C GLU A 218 16.84 -0.19 22.09
N VAL A 219 15.56 -0.46 22.38
CA VAL A 219 14.58 0.57 22.74
C VAL A 219 14.21 0.40 24.24
N PRO A 220 14.81 1.18 25.16
CA PRO A 220 14.54 1.14 26.60
C PRO A 220 13.21 1.84 26.93
N VAL A 221 12.18 1.56 26.16
CA VAL A 221 10.82 2.08 26.35
C VAL A 221 9.93 0.95 26.86
N ASP A 222 9.14 1.26 27.87
CA ASP A 222 8.13 0.34 28.38
C ASP A 222 6.95 0.30 27.39
N VAL A 223 7.04 -0.61 26.42
CA VAL A 223 6.04 -0.83 25.37
C VAL A 223 5.45 -2.21 25.46
N SER A 224 4.15 -2.33 25.17
CA SER A 224 3.50 -3.63 25.08
C SER A 224 4.13 -4.44 23.94
N GLN A 225 4.56 -5.67 24.27
CA GLN A 225 5.08 -6.64 23.30
C GLN A 225 3.99 -7.50 22.67
N ASP A 226 2.74 -7.34 23.13
CA ASP A 226 1.61 -8.16 22.73
C ASP A 226 0.47 -7.33 22.15
N ASP A 227 0.58 -6.01 22.07
CA ASP A 227 -0.52 -5.15 21.60
C ASP A 227 -0.11 -4.23 20.46
N VAL A 228 -1.10 -3.78 19.70
CA VAL A 228 -0.98 -2.57 18.89
C VAL A 228 -1.45 -1.40 19.74
N VAL A 229 -0.59 -0.41 19.97
CA VAL A 229 -0.93 0.77 20.77
C VAL A 229 -0.98 2.00 19.89
N ALA A 230 -2.10 2.72 19.90
CA ALA A 230 -2.30 3.99 19.23
C ALA A 230 -2.57 5.10 20.27
N TRP A 231 -1.62 6.02 20.40
CA TRP A 231 -1.72 7.22 21.23
C TRP A 231 -2.38 8.34 20.44
N LEU A 232 -3.50 8.85 20.92
CA LEU A 232 -4.35 9.82 20.22
C LEU A 232 -4.25 11.18 20.88
N GLY A 233 -4.17 12.26 20.09
CA GLY A 233 -4.27 13.60 20.65
C GLY A 233 -4.42 14.72 19.63
N PRO A 234 -4.43 15.97 20.11
CA PRO A 234 -4.69 17.15 19.29
C PRO A 234 -3.71 17.24 18.11
N GLY A 235 -4.22 17.08 16.89
CA GLY A 235 -3.43 17.19 15.66
C GLY A 235 -2.29 16.18 15.50
N CYS A 236 -2.16 15.18 16.38
CA CYS A 236 -1.09 14.19 16.31
C CYS A 236 -1.51 12.82 16.85
N HIS A 237 -0.86 11.77 16.37
CA HIS A 237 -0.97 10.44 16.95
C HIS A 237 0.36 9.69 16.85
N PHE A 238 0.54 8.70 17.72
CA PHE A 238 1.71 7.82 17.71
C PHE A 238 1.26 6.37 17.74
N VAL A 239 1.85 5.48 16.93
CA VAL A 239 1.49 4.06 16.89
C VAL A 239 2.71 3.21 17.14
N GLN A 240 2.57 2.20 17.99
CA GLN A 240 3.61 1.22 18.32
C GLN A 240 3.06 -0.19 18.24
N TYR A 241 3.85 -1.11 17.68
CA TYR A 241 3.57 -2.54 17.73
C TYR A 241 4.80 -3.37 17.43
N PRO A 242 4.91 -4.57 18.01
CA PRO A 242 5.99 -5.51 17.75
C PRO A 242 5.92 -6.08 16.32
N LEU A 243 7.05 -6.51 15.80
CA LEU A 243 7.23 -7.21 14.53
C LEU A 243 8.21 -8.36 14.70
N ARG A 244 8.24 -9.30 13.74
CA ARG A 244 9.18 -10.43 13.69
C ARG A 244 9.24 -11.17 15.03
N GLN A 245 8.11 -11.74 15.44
CA GLN A 245 7.99 -12.49 16.70
C GLN A 245 8.41 -11.70 17.96
N GLY A 246 8.31 -10.36 17.92
CA GLY A 246 8.66 -9.50 19.06
C GLY A 246 10.12 -9.02 19.07
N GLU A 247 10.93 -9.40 18.08
CA GLU A 247 12.33 -8.97 18.02
C GLU A 247 12.51 -7.51 17.60
N MET A 248 11.52 -6.94 16.89
CA MET A 248 11.56 -5.58 16.38
C MET A 248 10.35 -4.78 16.88
N LEU A 249 10.54 -3.49 17.15
CA LEU A 249 9.47 -2.54 17.43
C LEU A 249 9.24 -1.63 16.22
N ASN A 250 8.01 -1.61 15.72
CA ASN A 250 7.58 -0.63 14.73
C ASN A 250 6.95 0.58 15.41
N GLN A 251 7.31 1.77 14.92
CA GLN A 251 6.84 3.05 15.42
C GLN A 251 6.42 3.96 14.28
N VAL A 252 5.30 4.66 14.44
CA VAL A 252 4.79 5.62 13.46
C VAL A 252 4.31 6.86 14.20
N ALA A 253 4.91 8.00 13.91
CA ALA A 253 4.42 9.30 14.37
C ALA A 253 3.69 9.99 13.23
N VAL A 254 2.52 10.53 13.51
CA VAL A 254 1.75 11.31 12.55
C VAL A 254 1.34 12.62 13.18
N PHE A 255 1.56 13.72 12.48
CA PHE A 255 1.15 15.06 12.95
C PHE A 255 0.65 15.93 11.80
N ARG A 256 -0.24 16.86 12.14
CA ARG A 256 -0.71 17.92 11.25
C ARG A 256 0.39 18.96 11.11
N SER A 257 0.83 19.22 9.89
CA SER A 257 1.90 20.20 9.63
C SER A 257 1.37 21.64 9.72
N PRO A 258 1.93 22.48 10.61
CA PRO A 258 1.63 23.91 10.61
C PRO A 258 2.09 24.61 9.32
N ALA A 259 3.25 24.24 8.76
CA ALA A 259 3.73 24.83 7.51
C ALA A 259 2.79 24.54 6.33
N PHE A 260 2.20 23.35 6.25
CA PHE A 260 1.18 23.05 5.25
C PHE A 260 -0.04 23.97 5.39
N ALA A 261 -0.54 24.17 6.61
CA ALA A 261 -1.67 25.07 6.86
C ALA A 261 -1.35 26.54 6.50
N ALA A 262 -0.08 26.93 6.59
CA ALA A 262 0.42 28.25 6.17
C ALA A 262 0.69 28.34 4.65
N GLY A 263 0.51 27.27 3.88
CA GLY A 263 0.73 27.24 2.44
C GLY A 263 2.21 27.13 2.03
N ALA A 264 3.08 26.66 2.92
CA ALA A 264 4.49 26.44 2.61
C ALA A 264 4.67 25.28 1.62
N ALA A 265 5.62 25.42 0.70
CA ALA A 265 5.96 24.37 -0.25
C ALA A 265 6.74 23.22 0.41
N ASP A 266 7.68 23.58 1.29
CA ASP A 266 8.46 22.64 2.09
C ASP A 266 7.81 22.53 3.48
N TRP A 267 7.13 21.42 3.73
CA TRP A 267 6.40 21.17 4.98
C TRP A 267 6.65 19.74 5.47
N GLY A 268 6.44 19.51 6.77
CA GLY A 268 6.57 18.18 7.37
C GLY A 268 7.99 17.72 7.69
N GLY A 269 8.97 18.62 7.64
CA GLY A 269 10.34 18.33 8.00
C GLY A 269 10.52 17.95 9.48
N PRO A 270 11.69 17.40 9.85
CA PRO A 270 11.94 16.85 11.19
C PRO A 270 11.91 17.92 12.28
N GLU A 271 12.06 19.20 11.93
CA GLU A 271 11.88 20.34 12.84
C GLU A 271 10.43 20.50 13.33
N GLU A 272 9.44 20.12 12.52
CA GLU A 272 8.04 20.18 12.94
C GLU A 272 7.66 19.01 13.87
N LEU A 273 8.35 17.87 13.75
CA LEU A 273 8.07 16.66 14.52
C LEU A 273 8.18 16.90 16.03
N ASP A 274 9.29 17.47 16.50
CA ASP A 274 9.52 17.68 17.94
C ASP A 274 8.52 18.68 18.53
N GLY A 275 8.17 19.73 17.77
CA GLY A 275 7.16 20.71 18.16
C GLY A 275 5.76 20.10 18.26
N ALA A 276 5.37 19.26 17.29
CA ALA A 276 4.06 18.63 17.24
C ALA A 276 3.79 17.68 18.42
N PHE A 277 4.85 17.07 18.98
CA PHE A 277 4.74 16.14 20.11
C PHE A 277 5.28 16.70 21.43
N ALA A 278 5.56 18.01 21.53
CA ALA A 278 6.12 18.62 22.73
C ALA A 278 5.24 18.41 23.99
N GLY A 279 3.92 18.38 23.81
CA GLY A 279 2.94 18.14 24.88
C GLY A 279 2.66 16.65 25.19
N ALA A 280 3.27 15.72 24.45
CA ALA A 280 3.00 14.30 24.63
C ALA A 280 3.55 13.75 25.96
N CYS A 281 2.96 12.66 26.42
CA CYS A 281 3.36 11.95 27.62
C CYS A 281 4.79 11.42 27.50
N ALA A 282 5.43 11.16 28.66
CA ALA A 282 6.85 10.77 28.70
C ALA A 282 7.19 9.54 27.83
N PRO A 283 6.38 8.46 27.80
CA PRO A 283 6.65 7.30 26.92
C PRO A 283 6.72 7.68 25.44
N VAL A 284 5.78 8.50 24.96
CA VAL A 284 5.74 8.92 23.55
C VAL A 284 6.92 9.83 23.22
N ARG A 285 7.24 10.81 24.07
CA ARG A 285 8.40 11.68 23.85
C ARG A 285 9.72 10.91 23.80
N ALA A 286 9.89 9.91 24.67
CA ALA A 286 11.07 9.04 24.64
C ALA A 286 11.17 8.24 23.33
N ALA A 287 10.03 7.79 22.82
CA ALA A 287 9.94 6.99 21.61
C ALA A 287 10.26 7.77 20.31
N LEU A 288 10.10 9.10 20.27
CA LEU A 288 10.40 9.93 19.09
C LEU A 288 11.88 9.89 18.68
N GLY A 289 12.79 9.61 19.62
CA GLY A 289 14.22 9.45 19.33
C GLY A 289 14.53 8.28 18.40
N TYR A 290 13.58 7.35 18.25
CA TYR A 290 13.68 6.14 17.43
C TYR A 290 12.80 6.24 16.19
N LEU A 291 12.79 7.40 15.54
CA LEU A 291 12.19 7.60 14.23
C LEU A 291 13.28 7.96 13.24
N TRP A 292 13.17 7.46 12.01
CA TRP A 292 14.05 7.91 10.93
C TRP A 292 13.75 9.38 10.62
N ARG A 293 14.77 10.23 10.69
CA ARG A 293 14.63 11.69 10.48
C ARG A 293 15.04 12.14 9.08
N ASP A 294 15.68 11.27 8.32
CA ASP A 294 16.11 11.48 6.94
C ASP A 294 14.97 11.30 5.93
N ARG A 295 13.81 10.80 6.37
CA ARG A 295 12.68 10.48 5.48
C ARG A 295 11.35 10.49 6.21
N PHE A 296 10.36 11.06 5.54
CA PHE A 296 8.98 11.15 5.99
C PHE A 296 8.03 11.06 4.80
N TRP A 297 6.74 10.88 5.08
CA TRP A 297 5.71 10.67 4.05
C TRP A 297 4.57 11.67 4.23
N HIS A 298 4.35 12.52 3.23
CA HIS A 298 3.12 13.30 3.13
C HIS A 298 1.95 12.34 2.96
N MET A 299 0.97 12.44 3.85
CA MET A 299 -0.20 11.59 3.81
C MET A 299 -1.18 12.11 2.77
N ARG A 300 -1.36 11.30 1.73
CA ARG A 300 -2.21 11.59 0.58
C ARG A 300 -3.17 10.45 0.35
N ASP A 301 -4.36 10.80 -0.09
CA ASP A 301 -5.31 9.84 -0.66
C ASP A 301 -5.89 10.42 -1.96
N ARG A 302 -7.02 9.87 -2.41
CA ARG A 302 -7.79 10.40 -3.54
C ARG A 302 -9.27 10.32 -3.20
N GLU A 303 -10.08 11.17 -3.83
CA GLU A 303 -11.52 10.97 -3.79
C GLU A 303 -11.90 9.60 -4.36
N PRO A 304 -12.88 8.90 -3.77
CA PRO A 304 -13.37 7.65 -4.35
C PRO A 304 -13.85 7.85 -5.78
N ALA A 305 -13.26 7.11 -6.72
CA ALA A 305 -13.65 7.14 -8.12
C ALA A 305 -14.72 6.10 -8.42
N ASP A 306 -15.73 6.47 -9.22
CA ASP A 306 -16.84 5.58 -9.59
C ASP A 306 -16.48 4.59 -10.71
N THR A 307 -15.42 4.85 -11.48
CA THR A 307 -14.97 4.01 -12.59
C THR A 307 -13.49 3.68 -12.48
N TRP A 308 -13.16 2.40 -12.50
CA TRP A 308 -11.80 1.86 -12.47
C TRP A 308 -11.45 1.08 -13.74
N VAL A 309 -12.39 0.96 -14.69
CA VAL A 309 -12.27 0.09 -15.85
C VAL A 309 -12.46 0.88 -17.13
N ARG A 310 -11.56 0.67 -18.09
CA ARG A 310 -11.68 1.16 -19.47
C ARG A 310 -11.36 0.02 -20.43
N GLY A 311 -12.38 -0.55 -21.05
CA GLY A 311 -12.24 -1.70 -21.92
C GLY A 311 -11.65 -2.90 -21.18
N ARG A 312 -10.40 -3.24 -21.49
CA ARG A 312 -9.63 -4.37 -20.92
C ARG A 312 -8.59 -3.94 -19.88
N LEU A 313 -8.54 -2.65 -19.52
CA LEU A 313 -7.73 -2.12 -18.41
C LEU A 313 -8.62 -1.95 -17.17
N GLY A 314 -8.20 -2.51 -16.03
CA GLY A 314 -8.82 -2.27 -14.72
C GLY A 314 -7.78 -1.87 -13.67
N LEU A 315 -8.14 -0.99 -12.74
CA LEU A 315 -7.26 -0.56 -11.63
C LEU A 315 -7.49 -1.41 -10.36
N ALA A 316 -6.43 -1.60 -9.58
CA ALA A 316 -6.45 -2.29 -8.28
C ALA A 316 -5.48 -1.64 -7.27
N GLY A 317 -5.71 -1.90 -5.98
CA GLY A 317 -4.92 -1.33 -4.88
C GLY A 317 -4.88 0.20 -4.90
N ASP A 318 -3.74 0.78 -4.52
CA ASP A 318 -3.58 2.24 -4.43
C ASP A 318 -3.68 2.97 -5.78
N ALA A 319 -3.66 2.27 -6.92
CA ALA A 319 -3.98 2.87 -8.22
C ALA A 319 -5.49 3.14 -8.37
N ALA A 320 -6.32 2.34 -7.69
CA ALA A 320 -7.79 2.46 -7.70
C ALA A 320 -8.32 3.29 -6.52
N HIS A 321 -7.87 2.99 -5.29
CA HIS A 321 -8.45 3.50 -4.05
C HIS A 321 -7.40 3.79 -2.97
N PRO A 322 -6.40 4.65 -3.25
CA PRO A 322 -5.43 5.02 -2.22
C PRO A 322 -6.16 5.72 -1.06
N MET A 323 -5.80 5.37 0.16
CA MET A 323 -6.53 5.78 1.37
C MET A 323 -5.58 6.21 2.48
N LEU A 324 -6.05 7.10 3.35
CA LEU A 324 -5.34 7.43 4.57
C LEU A 324 -5.29 6.19 5.50
N GLN A 325 -4.18 6.03 6.22
CA GLN A 325 -3.84 4.78 6.90
C GLN A 325 -4.58 4.53 8.22
N TYR A 326 -5.53 5.39 8.62
CA TYR A 326 -6.16 5.36 9.95
C TYR A 326 -6.91 4.05 10.27
N LEU A 327 -7.35 3.31 9.25
CA LEU A 327 -7.96 1.99 9.40
C LEU A 327 -6.97 0.82 9.20
N ALA A 328 -5.72 1.11 8.82
CA ALA A 328 -4.71 0.14 8.41
C ALA A 328 -5.16 -0.79 7.26
N GLN A 329 -5.96 -0.25 6.32
CA GLN A 329 -6.64 -1.06 5.30
C GLN A 329 -6.09 -0.98 3.88
N GLY A 330 -5.13 -0.12 3.54
CA GLY A 330 -4.67 0.03 2.16
C GLY A 330 -4.21 -1.29 1.52
N ALA A 331 -3.21 -1.94 2.13
CA ALA A 331 -2.75 -3.27 1.69
C ALA A 331 -3.87 -4.32 1.79
N CYS A 332 -4.70 -4.24 2.84
CA CYS A 332 -5.79 -5.19 3.01
C CYS A 332 -6.81 -5.13 1.85
N GLN A 333 -7.20 -3.93 1.43
CA GLN A 333 -8.14 -3.75 0.33
C GLN A 333 -7.52 -4.18 -1.01
N ALA A 334 -6.21 -4.04 -1.20
CA ALA A 334 -5.52 -4.57 -2.38
C ALA A 334 -5.53 -6.11 -2.43
N LEU A 335 -5.43 -6.79 -1.27
CA LEU A 335 -5.58 -8.26 -1.18
C LEU A 335 -7.02 -8.70 -1.49
N GLU A 336 -8.02 -7.96 -1.01
CA GLU A 336 -9.42 -8.21 -1.37
C GLU A 336 -9.68 -7.99 -2.86
N ASP A 337 -9.06 -6.98 -3.48
CA ASP A 337 -9.16 -6.78 -4.93
C ASP A 337 -8.62 -7.98 -5.70
N ALA A 338 -7.44 -8.48 -5.30
CA ALA A 338 -6.81 -9.64 -5.93
C ALA A 338 -7.72 -10.88 -5.86
N HIS A 339 -8.33 -11.13 -4.70
CA HIS A 339 -9.29 -12.22 -4.55
C HIS A 339 -10.52 -12.04 -5.45
N GLU A 340 -11.11 -10.84 -5.43
CA GLU A 340 -12.33 -10.54 -6.17
C GLU A 340 -12.09 -10.53 -7.69
N LEU A 341 -10.95 -10.03 -8.17
CA LEU A 341 -10.53 -10.10 -9.57
C LEU A 341 -10.49 -11.54 -10.07
N ALA A 342 -9.80 -12.43 -9.35
CA ALA A 342 -9.72 -13.84 -9.72
C ALA A 342 -11.10 -14.51 -9.70
N ARG A 343 -11.91 -14.22 -8.67
CA ARG A 343 -13.27 -14.74 -8.56
C ARG A 343 -14.17 -14.30 -9.73
N GLN A 344 -14.04 -13.07 -10.20
CA GLN A 344 -14.83 -12.57 -11.33
C GLN A 344 -14.30 -13.07 -12.66
N ALA A 345 -12.97 -13.21 -12.80
CA ALA A 345 -12.40 -13.90 -13.94
C ALA A 345 -12.98 -15.32 -14.05
N ASP A 346 -13.09 -16.07 -12.95
CA ASP A 346 -13.64 -17.43 -12.93
C ASP A 346 -15.10 -17.49 -13.33
N ARG A 347 -15.93 -16.60 -12.77
CA ARG A 347 -17.37 -16.54 -13.09
C ARG A 347 -17.65 -16.16 -14.54
N HIS A 348 -16.72 -15.51 -15.19
CA HIS A 348 -16.83 -15.04 -16.57
C HIS A 348 -15.88 -15.78 -17.52
N ALA A 349 -15.43 -16.98 -17.13
CA ALA A 349 -14.68 -17.87 -17.99
C ALA A 349 -15.61 -18.90 -18.66
N GLU A 350 -15.50 -19.02 -19.98
CA GLU A 350 -16.17 -20.05 -20.78
C GLU A 350 -15.14 -20.78 -21.65
N ALA A 351 -15.13 -22.11 -21.58
CA ALA A 351 -14.17 -22.96 -22.31
C ALA A 351 -12.69 -22.56 -22.12
N GLY A 352 -12.34 -21.99 -20.96
CA GLY A 352 -10.98 -21.56 -20.62
C GLY A 352 -10.61 -20.13 -21.04
N ALA A 353 -11.49 -19.41 -21.76
CA ALA A 353 -11.31 -18.01 -22.11
C ALA A 353 -12.15 -17.10 -21.21
N VAL A 354 -11.57 -16.00 -20.73
CA VAL A 354 -12.26 -15.04 -19.87
C VAL A 354 -12.82 -13.88 -20.69
N ASP A 355 -14.11 -13.56 -20.49
CA ASP A 355 -14.68 -12.28 -20.92
C ASP A 355 -14.19 -11.17 -19.98
N TRP A 356 -12.99 -10.68 -20.26
CA TRP A 356 -12.31 -9.67 -19.44
C TRP A 356 -13.08 -8.38 -19.25
N PRO A 357 -13.67 -7.75 -20.29
CA PRO A 357 -14.50 -6.57 -20.10
C PRO A 357 -15.63 -6.80 -19.08
N ARG A 358 -16.32 -7.95 -19.16
CA ARG A 358 -17.40 -8.28 -18.22
C ARG A 358 -16.88 -8.61 -16.82
N ALA A 359 -15.79 -9.36 -16.72
CA ALA A 359 -15.14 -9.70 -15.46
C ALA A 359 -14.68 -8.45 -14.69
N LEU A 360 -13.97 -7.54 -15.37
CA LEU A 360 -13.50 -6.28 -14.79
C LEU A 360 -14.67 -5.39 -14.37
N ALA A 361 -15.72 -5.28 -15.19
CA ALA A 361 -16.93 -4.54 -14.83
C ALA A 361 -17.63 -5.13 -13.59
N ALA A 362 -17.65 -6.46 -13.45
CA ALA A 362 -18.21 -7.14 -12.28
C ALA A 362 -17.36 -6.93 -11.02
N TYR A 363 -16.03 -6.99 -11.14
CA TYR A 363 -15.08 -6.67 -10.08
C TYR A 363 -15.29 -5.24 -9.56
N GLN A 364 -15.33 -4.26 -10.48
CA GLN A 364 -15.58 -2.86 -10.15
C GLN A 364 -16.87 -2.69 -9.33
N ARG A 365 -17.99 -3.31 -9.76
CA ARG A 365 -19.29 -3.18 -9.08
C ARG A 365 -19.27 -3.65 -7.63
N VAL A 366 -18.41 -4.61 -7.31
CA VAL A 366 -18.28 -5.16 -5.96
C VAL A 366 -17.32 -4.31 -5.12
N ARG A 367 -16.19 -3.91 -5.70
CA ARG A 367 -15.10 -3.29 -4.96
C ARG A 367 -15.25 -1.79 -4.76
N VAL A 368 -15.77 -1.05 -5.74
CA VAL A 368 -15.93 0.42 -5.64
C VAL A 368 -16.71 0.83 -4.40
N PRO A 369 -17.91 0.30 -4.09
CA PRO A 369 -18.66 0.74 -2.91
C PRO A 369 -17.94 0.40 -1.60
N ARG A 370 -17.25 -0.75 -1.55
CA ARG A 370 -16.54 -1.22 -0.38
C ARG A 370 -15.33 -0.33 -0.08
N THR A 371 -14.47 -0.09 -1.04
CA THR A 371 -13.27 0.74 -0.83
C THR A 371 -13.60 2.21 -0.67
N ALA A 372 -14.64 2.72 -1.34
CA ALA A 372 -15.13 4.08 -1.13
C ALA A 372 -15.59 4.31 0.33
N ARG A 373 -16.27 3.32 0.92
CA ARG A 373 -16.62 3.36 2.35
C ARG A 373 -15.36 3.38 3.21
N VAL A 374 -14.37 2.52 2.93
CA VAL A 374 -13.10 2.49 3.68
C VAL A 374 -12.35 3.82 3.58
N GLN A 375 -12.21 4.40 2.39
CA GLN A 375 -11.56 5.71 2.18
C GLN A 375 -12.24 6.82 2.99
N ARG A 376 -13.57 6.94 2.88
CA ARG A 376 -14.34 7.98 3.60
C ARG A 376 -14.30 7.78 5.11
N THR A 377 -14.46 6.54 5.58
CA THR A 377 -14.40 6.25 7.01
C THR A 377 -12.99 6.44 7.57
N ALA A 378 -11.93 6.18 6.79
CA ALA A 378 -10.56 6.45 7.21
C ALA A 378 -10.35 7.94 7.50
N ARG A 379 -10.82 8.84 6.62
CA ARG A 379 -10.74 10.29 6.85
C ARG A 379 -11.44 10.69 8.15
N LEU A 380 -12.70 10.31 8.31
CA LEU A 380 -13.48 10.60 9.52
C LEU A 380 -12.83 10.04 10.79
N TRP A 381 -12.28 8.82 10.71
CA TRP A 381 -11.62 8.18 11.83
C TRP A 381 -10.32 8.89 12.22
N GLY A 382 -9.56 9.39 11.23
CA GLY A 382 -8.42 10.28 11.45
C GLY A 382 -8.82 11.57 12.15
N ASP A 383 -9.90 12.23 11.70
CA ASP A 383 -10.41 13.44 12.35
C ASP A 383 -10.78 13.18 13.82
N ILE A 384 -11.38 12.02 14.13
CA ILE A 384 -11.70 11.60 15.50
C ILE A 384 -10.43 11.36 16.32
N TRP A 385 -9.36 10.81 15.74
CA TRP A 385 -8.08 10.61 16.45
C TRP A 385 -7.45 11.94 16.86
N HIS A 386 -7.61 12.95 16.01
CA HIS A 386 -6.85 14.19 16.08
C HIS A 386 -7.61 15.39 16.64
N VAL A 387 -8.86 15.21 17.05
CA VAL A 387 -9.71 16.27 17.62
C VAL A 387 -9.09 16.88 18.89
N ASP A 388 -9.34 18.17 19.12
CA ASP A 388 -8.82 18.93 20.25
C ASP A 388 -9.94 19.48 21.17
N GLY A 389 -9.55 20.19 22.23
CA GLY A 389 -10.46 20.90 23.12
C GLY A 389 -11.62 20.04 23.65
N VAL A 390 -12.84 20.58 23.55
CA VAL A 390 -14.07 19.88 23.98
C VAL A 390 -14.31 18.61 23.16
N GLY A 391 -13.93 18.59 21.88
CA GLY A 391 -14.07 17.41 21.04
C GLY A 391 -13.21 16.24 21.53
N ALA A 392 -11.99 16.51 22.03
CA ALA A 392 -11.13 15.50 22.66
C ALA A 392 -11.75 14.93 23.93
N VAL A 393 -12.36 15.77 24.76
CA VAL A 393 -13.07 15.32 25.98
C VAL A 393 -14.21 14.38 25.62
N LEU A 394 -15.05 14.75 24.65
CA LEU A 394 -16.16 13.91 24.19
C LEU A 394 -15.67 12.60 23.56
N ARG A 395 -14.62 12.66 22.73
CA ARG A 395 -14.01 11.48 22.12
C ARG A 395 -13.49 10.52 23.18
N ASN A 396 -12.76 11.02 24.18
CA ASN A 396 -12.22 10.21 25.26
C ASN A 396 -13.35 9.54 26.06
N GLU A 397 -14.42 10.27 26.39
CA GLU A 397 -15.56 9.72 27.13
C GLU A 397 -16.32 8.65 26.34
N LEU A 398 -16.56 8.88 25.04
CA LEU A 398 -17.18 7.89 24.16
C LEU A 398 -16.35 6.60 24.05
N MET A 399 -15.02 6.72 23.99
CA MET A 399 -14.13 5.56 23.96
C MET A 399 -14.14 4.78 25.28
N ARG A 400 -14.16 5.48 26.44
CA ARG A 400 -14.20 4.84 27.76
C ARG A 400 -15.51 4.11 28.05
N THR A 401 -16.63 4.69 27.62
CA THR A 401 -17.98 4.23 27.99
C THR A 401 -18.59 3.23 27.03
N ARG A 402 -17.95 2.95 25.89
CA ARG A 402 -18.47 1.97 24.93
C ARG A 402 -18.50 0.56 25.53
N ASP A 403 -19.40 -0.26 25.02
CA ASP A 403 -19.38 -1.70 25.28
C ASP A 403 -18.14 -2.34 24.63
N MET A 404 -17.25 -2.85 25.48
CA MET A 404 -15.99 -3.48 25.09
C MET A 404 -16.18 -4.87 24.48
N SER A 405 -17.29 -5.53 24.76
CA SER A 405 -17.66 -6.83 24.17
C SER A 405 -18.27 -6.68 22.76
N SER A 406 -18.64 -5.46 22.39
CA SER A 406 -19.29 -5.18 21.11
C SER A 406 -18.29 -4.98 19.98
N TYR A 407 -18.51 -5.71 18.89
CA TYR A 407 -17.76 -5.60 17.64
C TYR A 407 -18.47 -4.78 16.57
N THR A 408 -19.64 -4.19 16.88
CA THR A 408 -20.50 -3.51 15.91
C THR A 408 -19.78 -2.41 15.11
N TYR A 409 -18.82 -1.71 15.71
CA TYR A 409 -18.05 -0.66 15.05
C TYR A 409 -17.09 -1.17 13.97
N VAL A 410 -16.69 -2.45 14.04
CA VAL A 410 -15.70 -3.06 13.13
C VAL A 410 -16.28 -4.19 12.29
N ASP A 411 -17.50 -4.66 12.57
CA ASP A 411 -18.17 -5.73 11.81
C ASP A 411 -18.25 -5.48 10.32
N TRP A 412 -18.59 -4.25 9.91
CA TRP A 412 -18.69 -3.89 8.50
C TRP A 412 -17.34 -3.99 7.76
N LEU A 413 -16.24 -3.88 8.50
CA LEU A 413 -14.89 -3.92 7.94
C LEU A 413 -14.36 -5.36 7.92
N TYR A 414 -14.43 -6.05 9.05
CA TYR A 414 -13.83 -7.36 9.30
C TYR A 414 -14.73 -8.56 9.01
N GLY A 415 -16.06 -8.38 9.05
CA GLY A 415 -17.02 -9.46 8.81
C GLY A 415 -17.44 -9.65 7.35
N ALA A 416 -17.06 -8.72 6.48
CA ALA A 416 -17.48 -8.69 5.07
C ALA A 416 -16.86 -9.79 4.19
#